data_AF-A0A849GTJ8-F1
#
_entry.id   AF-A0A849GTJ8-F1
#
_cell.length_a   1.000
_cell.length_b   1.000
_cell.length_c   1.000
_cell.angle_alpha   90.00
_cell.angle_beta   90.00
_cell.angle_gamma   90.00
#
_symmetry.space_group_name_H-M   'P 1'
#
loop_
_entity.id
_entity.type
_entity.pdbx_description
1 polymer ?
#
loop_
_entity_poly.entity_id
_entity_poly.type
_entity_poly.pdbx_seq_one_letter_code
_entity_poly.pdbx_strand_id
1 'polypeptide(L)'
;CTTALWPLEVSNGLLVAERRDRIEPAASARFTRLLLALPIVVEPVDRRRVFEQSRSLARRRNLSAYDAQYLELAIRFGIPLATLDGGLRQAAEAEGVRGPGG
;
A
#
# COMPACT_ATOMS: atom_id res chain seq x y z
N CYS A 1 8.77 3.22 1.76
CA CYS A 1 7.80 3.59 2.80
C CYS A 1 6.40 3.14 2.35
N THR A 2 5.41 3.17 3.24
CA THR A 2 4.05 2.71 2.98
C THR A 2 3.03 3.62 3.68
N THR A 3 1.74 3.51 3.33
CA THR A 3 0.68 4.30 3.97
C THR A 3 0.30 3.70 5.33
N ALA A 4 -0.40 4.46 6.17
CA ALA A 4 -0.96 3.98 7.44
C ALA A 4 -2.04 2.89 7.27
N LEU A 5 -2.53 2.65 6.05
CA LEU A 5 -3.48 1.58 5.75
C LEU A 5 -2.80 0.21 5.66
N TRP A 6 -1.53 0.19 5.26
CA TRP A 6 -0.77 -1.05 5.02
C TRP A 6 -0.74 -2.02 6.22
N PRO A 7 -0.50 -1.59 7.48
CA PRO A 7 -0.54 -2.52 8.61
C PRO A 7 -1.90 -3.19 8.79
N LEU A 8 -3.00 -2.47 8.47
CA LEU A 8 -4.36 -3.01 8.54
C LEU A 8 -4.62 -4.00 7.41
N GLU A 9 -4.16 -3.72 6.20
CA GLU A 9 -4.26 -4.63 5.06
C GLU A 9 -3.51 -5.95 5.30
N VAL A 10 -2.28 -5.86 5.80
CA VAL A 10 -1.48 -7.05 6.17
C VAL A 10 -2.18 -7.85 7.26
N SER A 11 -2.63 -7.19 8.33
CA SER A 11 -3.31 -7.85 9.45
C SER A 11 -4.59 -8.54 8.99
N ASN A 12 -5.38 -7.87 8.16
CA ASN A 12 -6.61 -8.46 7.61
C ASN A 12 -6.30 -9.63 6.66
N GLY A 13 -5.23 -9.54 5.87
CA GLY A 13 -4.78 -10.64 5.01
C GLY A 13 -4.43 -11.91 5.80
N LEU A 14 -3.72 -11.75 6.92
CA LEU A 14 -3.41 -12.85 7.85
C LEU A 14 -4.69 -13.42 8.46
N LEU A 15 -5.59 -12.58 8.98
CA LEU A 15 -6.86 -13.02 9.56
C LEU A 15 -7.74 -13.76 8.56
N VAL A 16 -7.79 -13.30 7.30
CA VAL A 16 -8.55 -13.97 6.23
C VAL A 16 -7.92 -15.32 5.87
N ALA A 17 -6.60 -15.43 5.89
CA ALA A 17 -5.91 -16.69 5.64
C ALA A 17 -6.12 -17.70 6.78
N GLU A 18 -6.10 -17.25 8.04
CA GLU A 18 -6.44 -18.05 9.21
C GLU A 18 -7.89 -18.56 9.16
N ARG A 19 -8.87 -17.67 8.90
CA ARG A 19 -10.29 -18.04 8.77
C ARG A 19 -10.59 -19.02 7.63
N ARG A 20 -9.66 -19.17 6.69
CA ARG A 20 -9.75 -20.08 5.55
C ARG A 20 -8.87 -21.32 5.74
N ASP A 21 -8.34 -21.54 6.94
CA ASP A 21 -7.46 -22.65 7.31
C ASP A 21 -6.22 -22.79 6.40
N ARG A 22 -5.73 -21.66 5.86
CA ARG A 22 -4.54 -21.64 4.99
C ARG A 22 -3.24 -21.45 5.77
N ILE A 23 -3.32 -20.84 6.94
CA ILE A 23 -2.19 -20.62 7.85
C ILE A 23 -2.66 -20.80 9.29
N GLU A 24 -1.78 -21.37 10.12
CA GLU A 24 -2.00 -21.48 11.56
C GLU A 24 -1.74 -20.14 12.27
N PRO A 25 -2.46 -19.79 13.35
CA PRO A 25 -2.22 -18.57 14.12
C PRO A 25 -0.76 -18.43 14.61
N ALA A 26 -0.11 -19.55 14.95
CA ALA A 26 1.30 -19.54 15.34
C ALA A 26 2.25 -19.16 14.18
N ALA A 27 1.92 -19.56 12.95
CA ALA A 27 2.68 -19.19 11.77
C ALA A 27 2.48 -17.70 11.41
N SER A 28 1.25 -17.21 11.53
CA SER A 28 0.88 -15.80 11.39
C SER A 28 1.62 -14.91 12.39
N ALA A 29 1.66 -15.29 13.68
CA ALA A 29 2.41 -14.58 14.71
C ALA A 29 3.92 -14.53 14.43
N ARG A 30 4.50 -15.65 13.96
CA ARG A 30 5.92 -15.70 13.55
C ARG A 30 6.19 -14.78 12.36
N PHE A 31 5.33 -14.81 11.35
CA PHE A 31 5.44 -13.92 10.18
C PHE A 31 5.40 -12.45 10.59
N THR A 32 4.44 -12.06 11.44
CA THR A 32 4.33 -10.68 11.94
C THR A 32 5.58 -10.22 12.67
N ARG A 33 6.21 -11.09 13.50
CA ARG A 33 7.48 -10.76 14.16
C ARG A 33 8.60 -10.48 13.16
N LEU A 34 8.71 -11.29 12.10
CA LEU A 34 9.71 -11.07 11.05
C LEU A 34 9.44 -9.78 10.27
N LEU A 35 8.17 -9.52 9.95
CA LEU A 35 7.75 -8.33 9.21
C LEU A 35 8.07 -7.05 9.99
N LEU A 36 7.81 -7.02 11.30
CA LEU A 36 8.10 -5.90 12.18
C LEU A 36 9.61 -5.65 12.38
N ALA A 37 10.46 -6.63 12.08
CA ALA A 37 11.92 -6.46 12.11
C ALA A 37 12.47 -5.79 10.84
N LEU A 38 11.66 -5.67 9.78
CA LEU A 38 12.07 -4.97 8.56
C LEU A 38 12.00 -3.45 8.75
N PRO A 39 12.88 -2.68 8.10
CA PRO A 39 12.90 -1.21 8.19
C PRO A 39 11.78 -0.57 7.35
N ILE A 40 10.53 -0.96 7.58
CA ILE A 40 9.35 -0.43 6.87
C ILE A 40 8.90 0.85 7.54
N VAL A 41 9.09 1.98 6.85
CA VAL A 41 8.59 3.28 7.28
C VAL A 41 7.11 3.41 6.90
N VAL A 42 6.25 3.58 7.91
CA VAL A 42 4.84 3.93 7.74
C VAL A 42 4.72 5.45 7.78
N GLU A 43 4.23 6.02 6.69
CA GLU A 43 4.13 7.47 6.51
C GLU A 43 2.87 8.01 7.21
N PRO A 44 3.00 9.05 8.06
CA PRO A 44 1.86 9.66 8.72
C PRO A 44 0.82 10.18 7.73
N VAL A 45 -0.45 10.07 8.10
CA VAL A 45 -1.56 10.56 7.28
C VAL A 45 -1.67 12.09 7.41
N ASP A 46 -1.36 12.79 6.32
CA ASP A 46 -1.72 14.19 6.16
C ASP A 46 -3.15 14.30 5.60
N ARG A 47 -4.08 14.71 6.46
CA ARG A 47 -5.51 14.83 6.12
C ARG A 47 -5.74 15.77 4.93
N ARG A 48 -4.99 16.87 4.83
CA ARG A 48 -5.17 17.83 3.74
C ARG A 48 -4.76 17.20 2.42
N ARG A 49 -3.62 16.50 2.38
CA ARG A 49 -3.20 15.75 1.19
C ARG A 49 -4.20 14.69 0.80
N VAL A 50 -4.77 13.96 1.75
CA VAL A 50 -5.80 12.95 1.45
C VAL A 50 -7.03 13.58 0.80
N PHE A 51 -7.59 14.64 1.40
CA PHE A 51 -8.82 15.26 0.90
C PHE A 51 -8.63 16.06 -0.40
N GLU A 52 -7.42 16.55 -0.67
CA GLU A 52 -7.09 17.34 -1.85
C GLU A 52 -6.34 16.51 -2.91
N GLN A 53 -5.10 16.13 -2.63
CA GLN A 53 -4.18 15.52 -3.59
C GLN A 53 -4.58 14.08 -3.93
N SER A 54 -4.70 13.20 -2.93
CA SER A 54 -5.06 11.79 -3.15
C SER A 54 -6.46 11.67 -3.75
N ARG A 55 -7.42 12.49 -3.32
CA ARG A 55 -8.78 12.49 -3.91
C ARG A 55 -8.80 12.97 -5.36
N SER A 56 -8.02 14.01 -5.70
CA SER A 56 -7.87 14.48 -7.08
C SER A 56 -7.24 13.40 -7.97
N LEU A 57 -6.18 12.76 -7.47
CA LEU A 57 -5.49 11.68 -8.16
C LEU A 57 -6.39 10.45 -8.36
N ALA A 58 -7.16 10.06 -7.33
CA ALA A 58 -8.16 9.00 -7.40
C ALA A 58 -9.16 9.24 -8.54
N ARG A 59 -9.68 10.47 -8.65
CA ARG A 59 -10.62 10.84 -9.73
C ARG A 59 -9.96 10.76 -11.11
N ARG A 60 -8.75 11.32 -11.27
CA ARG A 60 -8.05 11.36 -12.56
C ARG A 60 -7.65 9.98 -13.06
N ARG A 61 -7.32 9.06 -12.15
CA ARG A 61 -6.82 7.71 -12.48
C ARG A 61 -7.85 6.61 -12.26
N ASN A 62 -9.08 6.96 -11.90
CA ASN A 62 -10.16 6.01 -11.60
C ASN A 62 -9.74 4.97 -10.53
N LEU A 63 -9.12 5.44 -9.46
CA LEU A 63 -8.67 4.63 -8.33
C LEU A 63 -9.56 4.84 -7.11
N SER A 64 -9.52 3.89 -6.17
CA SER A 64 -10.02 4.15 -4.82
C SER A 64 -9.16 5.23 -4.13
N ALA A 65 -9.70 5.87 -3.09
CA ALA A 65 -8.92 6.80 -2.28
C ALA A 65 -7.74 6.12 -1.57
N TYR A 66 -7.86 4.81 -1.30
CA TYR A 66 -6.81 3.99 -0.69
C TYR A 66 -5.65 3.76 -1.66
N ASP A 67 -5.95 3.30 -2.88
CA ASP A 67 -4.93 3.08 -3.92
C ASP A 67 -4.26 4.40 -4.34
N ALA A 68 -5.03 5.48 -4.43
CA ALA A 68 -4.49 6.80 -4.74
C ALA A 68 -3.57 7.34 -3.64
N GLN A 69 -3.71 6.88 -2.39
CA GLN A 69 -2.79 7.25 -1.31
C GLN A 69 -1.42 6.58 -1.50
N TYR A 70 -1.40 5.32 -1.93
CA TYR A 70 -0.16 4.64 -2.31
C TYR A 70 0.54 5.33 -3.50
N LEU A 71 -0.23 5.71 -4.52
CA LEU A 71 0.32 6.41 -5.68
C LEU A 71 0.80 7.83 -5.34
N GLU A 72 0.03 8.61 -4.57
CA GLU A 72 0.46 9.94 -4.11
C GLU A 72 1.77 9.85 -3.32
N LEU A 73 1.91 8.82 -2.47
CA LEU A 73 3.12 8.59 -1.72
C LEU A 73 4.33 8.36 -2.63
N ALA A 74 4.17 7.52 -3.65
CA ALA A 74 5.22 7.20 -4.60
C ALA A 74 5.64 8.43 -5.42
N ILE A 75 4.67 9.23 -5.89
CA ILE A 75 4.92 10.50 -6.58
C ILE A 75 5.66 11.48 -5.67
N ARG A 76 5.17 11.65 -4.43
CA ARG A 76 5.70 12.62 -3.47
C ARG A 76 7.15 12.37 -3.11
N PHE A 77 7.52 11.10 -2.94
CA PHE A 77 8.89 10.72 -2.58
C PHE A 77 9.77 10.35 -3.77
N GLY A 78 9.24 10.35 -5.00
CA GLY A 78 9.98 9.94 -6.19
C GLY A 78 10.47 8.49 -6.10
N ILE A 79 9.68 7.60 -5.48
CA ILE A 79 10.05 6.20 -5.26
C ILE A 79 9.22 5.27 -6.15
N PRO A 80 9.74 4.07 -6.47
CA PRO A 80 8.96 3.07 -7.19
C PRO A 80 7.71 2.63 -6.42
N LEU A 81 6.63 2.31 -7.15
CA LEU A 81 5.43 1.72 -6.56
C LEU A 81 5.41 0.20 -6.77
N ALA A 82 5.59 -0.55 -5.67
CA ALA A 82 5.42 -1.99 -5.66
C ALA A 82 3.93 -2.35 -5.45
N THR A 83 3.28 -2.89 -6.46
CA THR A 83 1.88 -3.35 -6.37
C THR A 83 1.63 -4.55 -7.28
N LEU A 84 0.72 -5.44 -6.85
CA LEU A 84 0.15 -6.51 -7.68
C LEU A 84 -1.18 -6.09 -8.31
N ASP A 85 -1.73 -4.94 -7.94
CA ASP A 85 -2.96 -4.41 -8.53
C ASP A 85 -2.67 -3.81 -9.91
N GLY A 86 -3.32 -4.38 -10.94
CA GLY A 86 -3.09 -3.99 -12.32
C GLY A 86 -3.57 -2.58 -12.65
N GLY A 87 -4.61 -2.07 -11.98
CA GLY A 87 -5.12 -0.72 -12.17
C GLY A 87 -4.21 0.32 -11.54
N LEU A 88 -3.75 0.07 -10.31
CA LEU A 88 -2.79 0.92 -9.62
C LEU A 88 -1.44 0.97 -10.35
N ARG A 89 -0.97 -0.16 -10.90
CA ARG A 89 0.25 -0.19 -11.72
C ARG A 89 0.13 0.69 -12.96
N GLN A 90 -0.96 0.57 -13.71
CA GLN A 90 -1.20 1.42 -14.89
C GLN A 90 -1.27 2.90 -14.54
N ALA A 91 -1.91 3.22 -13.41
CA ALA A 91 -1.97 4.60 -12.92
C ALA A 91 -0.57 5.13 -12.54
N ALA A 92 0.27 4.30 -11.94
CA ALA A 92 1.66 4.65 -11.61
C ALA A 92 2.48 4.96 -12.85
N GLU A 93 2.45 4.07 -13.85
CA GLU A 93 3.14 4.27 -15.13
C GLU A 93 2.71 5.57 -15.81
N ALA A 94 1.40 5.87 -15.78
CA ALA A 94 0.86 7.08 -16.38
C ALA A 94 1.21 8.37 -15.62
N GLU A 95 1.66 8.28 -14.36
CA GLU A 95 2.22 9.38 -13.56
C GLU A 95 3.76 9.39 -13.57
N GLY A 96 4.41 8.52 -14.37
CA GLY A 96 5.86 8.42 -14.45
C GLY A 96 6.51 7.68 -13.27
N VAL A 97 5.71 7.02 -12.43
CA VAL A 97 6.18 6.19 -11.31
C VAL A 97 6.38 4.76 -11.82
N ARG A 98 7.63 4.29 -11.84
CA ARG A 98 7.97 2.92 -12.28
C ARG A 98 7.87 1.92 -11.13
N GLY A 99 7.73 0.64 -11.47
CA GLY A 99 7.88 -0.44 -10.50
C GLY A 99 9.35 -0.63 -10.06
N PRO A 100 9.61 -1.37 -8.96
CA PRO A 100 10.98 -1.70 -8.58
C PRO A 100 11.64 -2.55 -9.69
N GLY A 101 12.68 -2.03 -10.35
CA GLY A 101 13.50 -2.80 -11.31
C GLY A 101 13.36 -2.43 -12.80
N GLY A 102 12.95 -1.20 -13.15
CA GLY A 102 12.96 -0.70 -14.54
C GLY A 102 13.39 0.76 -14.67
#